data_AF-A0A182LYK8-F1
#
_entry.id   AF-A0A182LYK8-F1
#
_cell.length_a   1.000
_cell.length_b   1.000
_cell.length_c   1.000
_cell.angle_alpha   90.00
_cell.angle_beta   90.00
_cell.angle_gamma   90.00
#
_symmetry.space_group_name_H-M   'P 1'
#
loop_
_entity.id
_entity.type
_entity.pdbx_description
1 polymer ?
#
loop_
_entity_poly.entity_id
_entity_poly.type
_entity_poly.pdbx_seq_one_letter_code
_entity_poly.pdbx_strand_id
1 'polypeptide(L)'
;MPAEPLNVYSSIEVLYWILRLFGYAPYRLGVKEKQPPVWWTKLYSVCYMLTYTLAYAKFMSELKHNGVSASIIEGKGERMYFTFNYITTTYGIVNGYFVREKIEKVLNKLHTVDRKTGRWKRIVDHRRLQRQIWAGVYLIAIVVPTYIYGTVITCQIHHNSCSIQLSSVFIYALFVNSYALMMVQCIAFVETIRTRYKLLNSCFRYV
;
A
#
# COMPACT_ATOMS: atom_id res chain seq x y z
N MET A 1 5.11 -31.13 -8.58
CA MET A 1 4.33 -30.02 -9.19
C MET A 1 5.32 -29.11 -9.91
N PRO A 2 5.26 -28.98 -11.25
CA PRO A 2 6.17 -28.12 -11.98
C PRO A 2 5.88 -26.66 -11.59
N ALA A 3 6.89 -25.96 -11.07
CA ALA A 3 6.79 -24.56 -10.69
C ALA A 3 6.50 -23.71 -11.94
N GLU A 4 5.38 -23.00 -11.96
CA GLU A 4 5.14 -21.98 -12.98
C GLU A 4 6.34 -21.02 -13.04
N PRO A 5 6.79 -20.62 -14.24
CA PRO A 5 7.89 -19.66 -14.35
C PRO A 5 7.49 -18.37 -13.64
N LEU A 6 8.28 -17.98 -12.63
CA LEU A 6 8.06 -16.74 -11.90
C LEU A 6 8.01 -15.57 -12.90
N ASN A 7 6.86 -14.93 -12.98
CA ASN A 7 6.60 -13.78 -13.84
C ASN A 7 6.52 -12.49 -13.00
N VAL A 8 6.57 -11.34 -13.67
CA VAL A 8 6.39 -10.00 -13.07
C VAL A 8 5.19 -9.94 -12.12
N TYR A 9 4.09 -10.55 -12.56
CA TYR A 9 2.83 -10.60 -11.85
C TYR A 9 2.95 -11.33 -10.51
N SER A 10 3.66 -12.45 -10.46
CA SER A 10 3.89 -13.21 -9.22
C SER A 10 4.78 -12.47 -8.23
N SER A 11 5.75 -11.67 -8.72
CA SER A 11 6.59 -10.85 -7.82
C SER A 11 5.80 -9.76 -7.11
N ILE A 12 4.76 -9.20 -7.75
CA ILE A 12 3.99 -8.05 -7.24
C ILE A 12 2.67 -8.49 -6.60
N GLU A 13 2.25 -9.74 -6.77
CA GLU A 13 0.97 -10.28 -6.32
C GLU A 13 0.66 -10.01 -4.84
N VAL A 14 1.63 -10.21 -3.97
CA VAL A 14 1.45 -10.03 -2.52
C VAL A 14 1.14 -8.57 -2.20
N LEU A 15 1.90 -7.66 -2.82
CA LEU A 15 1.69 -6.23 -2.68
C LEU A 15 0.33 -5.82 -3.29
N TYR A 16 -0.04 -6.40 -4.43
CA TYR A 16 -1.32 -6.15 -5.07
C TYR A 16 -2.51 -6.50 -4.15
N TRP A 17 -2.51 -7.68 -3.54
CA TRP A 17 -3.60 -8.10 -2.65
C TRP A 17 -3.74 -7.19 -1.43
N ILE A 18 -2.62 -6.75 -0.87
CA ILE A 18 -2.63 -5.87 0.30
C ILE A 18 -3.09 -4.46 -0.10
N LEU A 19 -2.58 -3.92 -1.21
CA LEU A 19 -3.08 -2.64 -1.73
C LEU A 19 -4.56 -2.69 -2.06
N ARG A 20 -5.06 -3.84 -2.53
CA ARG A 20 -6.48 -4.05 -2.80
C ARG A 20 -7.33 -4.09 -1.52
N LEU A 21 -6.76 -4.49 -0.38
CA LEU A 21 -7.44 -4.45 0.92
C LEU A 21 -7.54 -3.02 1.48
N PHE A 22 -6.69 -2.10 1.03
CA PHE A 22 -6.65 -0.71 1.49
C PHE A 22 -7.28 0.30 0.52
N GLY A 23 -7.76 -0.14 -0.65
CA GLY A 23 -8.41 0.73 -1.64
C GLY A 23 -7.50 1.20 -2.79
N TYR A 24 -6.23 0.81 -2.80
CA TYR A 24 -5.18 1.37 -3.68
C TYR A 24 -4.96 0.60 -4.99
N ALA A 25 -5.58 -0.56 -5.16
CA ALA A 25 -5.40 -1.39 -6.35
C ALA A 25 -6.70 -1.63 -7.14
N PRO A 26 -7.31 -0.58 -7.73
CA PRO A 26 -8.44 -0.70 -8.65
C PRO A 26 -8.00 -1.12 -10.08
N TYR A 27 -6.91 -1.89 -10.18
CA TYR A 27 -6.30 -2.36 -11.43
C TYR A 27 -6.17 -3.88 -11.40
N ARG A 28 -5.84 -4.45 -12.55
CA ARG A 28 -5.79 -5.90 -12.75
C ARG A 28 -4.36 -6.38 -12.69
N LEU A 29 -4.13 -7.50 -12.01
CA LEU A 29 -2.78 -8.03 -11.90
C LEU A 29 -2.39 -8.72 -13.20
N GLY A 30 -3.26 -9.55 -13.79
CA GLY A 30 -2.94 -10.35 -14.97
C GLY A 30 -3.81 -10.06 -16.19
N VAL A 31 -3.23 -10.20 -17.38
CA VAL A 31 -3.95 -10.13 -18.67
C VAL A 31 -5.02 -11.24 -18.79
N LYS A 32 -4.86 -12.35 -18.05
CA LYS A 32 -5.77 -13.52 -18.06
C LYS A 32 -7.02 -13.37 -17.19
N GLU A 33 -7.10 -12.37 -16.32
CA GLU A 33 -8.33 -12.19 -15.52
C GLU A 33 -9.49 -11.79 -16.43
N LYS A 34 -10.75 -11.82 -15.96
CA LYS A 34 -11.88 -11.17 -16.66
C LYS A 34 -11.97 -9.69 -16.27
N GLN A 35 -12.26 -8.81 -17.22
CA GLN A 35 -12.30 -7.37 -16.94
C GLN A 35 -13.50 -7.09 -16.04
N PRO A 36 -13.30 -6.62 -14.80
CA PRO A 36 -14.42 -6.22 -13.98
C PRO A 36 -15.10 -5.06 -14.72
N PRO A 37 -16.44 -5.03 -14.74
CA PRO A 37 -17.15 -3.95 -15.39
C PRO A 37 -16.81 -2.63 -14.68
N VAL A 38 -16.70 -1.54 -15.44
CA VAL A 38 -16.18 -0.25 -14.97
C VAL A 38 -16.91 0.27 -13.72
N TRP A 39 -18.20 -0.03 -13.60
CA TRP A 39 -19.01 0.36 -12.45
C TRP A 39 -18.59 -0.33 -11.14
N TRP A 40 -18.12 -1.58 -11.17
CA TRP A 40 -17.59 -2.26 -9.98
C TRP A 40 -16.31 -1.58 -9.47
N THR A 41 -15.42 -1.19 -10.39
CA THR A 41 -14.18 -0.48 -10.02
C THR A 41 -14.46 0.91 -9.47
N LYS A 42 -15.47 1.60 -10.03
CA LYS A 42 -15.97 2.88 -9.49
C LYS A 42 -16.56 2.69 -8.09
N LEU A 43 -17.45 1.71 -7.92
CA LEU A 43 -18.09 1.40 -6.64
C LEU A 43 -17.05 1.07 -5.57
N TYR A 44 -16.07 0.22 -5.89
CA TYR A 44 -14.93 -0.09 -5.02
C TYR A 44 -14.21 1.18 -4.53
N SER A 45 -13.84 2.07 -5.46
CA SER A 45 -13.09 3.29 -5.12
C SER A 45 -13.93 4.25 -4.26
N VAL A 46 -15.22 4.38 -4.57
CA VAL A 46 -16.17 5.20 -3.80
C VAL A 46 -16.40 4.62 -2.39
N CYS A 47 -16.53 3.30 -2.25
CA CYS A 47 -16.68 2.67 -0.94
C CYS A 47 -15.48 2.94 -0.04
N TYR A 48 -14.25 2.76 -0.52
CA TYR A 48 -13.05 3.06 0.27
C TYR A 48 -12.94 4.55 0.62
N MET A 49 -13.23 5.44 -0.34
CA MET A 49 -13.30 6.88 -0.09
C MET A 49 -14.28 7.23 1.04
N LEU A 50 -15.47 6.63 1.03
CA LEU A 50 -16.47 6.81 2.09
C LEU A 50 -15.95 6.27 3.43
N THR A 51 -15.32 5.09 3.45
CA THR A 51 -14.74 4.52 4.68
C THR A 51 -13.70 5.45 5.31
N TYR A 52 -12.76 5.98 4.53
CA TYR A 52 -11.75 6.92 5.06
C TYR A 52 -12.37 8.26 5.46
N THR A 53 -13.39 8.74 4.74
CA THR A 53 -14.13 9.96 5.09
C THR A 53 -14.87 9.80 6.42
N LEU A 54 -15.54 8.67 6.63
CA LEU A 54 -16.23 8.35 7.88
C LEU A 54 -15.25 8.19 9.05
N ALA A 55 -14.11 7.53 8.83
CA ALA A 55 -13.06 7.39 9.83
C ALA A 55 -12.49 8.77 10.25
N TYR A 56 -12.23 9.64 9.27
CA TYR A 56 -11.78 11.01 9.51
C TYR A 56 -12.85 11.85 10.24
N ALA A 57 -14.12 11.78 9.81
CA ALA A 57 -15.21 12.51 10.44
C ALA A 57 -15.43 12.08 11.90
N LYS A 58 -15.35 10.76 12.17
CA LYS A 58 -15.44 10.22 13.53
C LYS A 58 -14.30 10.75 14.40
N PHE A 59 -13.06 10.70 13.91
CA PHE A 59 -11.90 11.23 14.62
C PHE A 59 -12.02 12.73 14.93
N MET A 60 -12.43 13.53 13.94
CA MET A 60 -12.63 14.97 14.12
C MET A 60 -13.75 15.30 15.10
N SER A 61 -14.79 14.46 15.16
CA SER A 61 -15.89 14.60 16.13
C SER A 61 -15.43 14.29 17.56
N GLU A 62 -14.70 13.20 17.76
CA GLU A 62 -14.14 12.81 19.07
C GLU A 62 -13.16 13.86 19.60
N LEU A 63 -12.28 14.39 18.74
CA LEU A 63 -11.37 15.49 19.09
C LEU A 63 -12.08 16.78 19.51
N LYS A 64 -13.26 17.07 18.93
CA LYS A 64 -14.02 18.28 19.25
C LYS A 64 -14.70 18.20 20.63
N HIS A 65 -15.05 17.00 21.08
CA HIS A 65 -15.82 16.79 22.31
C HIS A 65 -14.96 16.39 23.51
N ASN A 66 -13.84 15.66 23.31
CA ASN A 66 -13.13 15.01 24.42
C ASN A 66 -11.76 15.58 24.77
N GLY A 67 -11.25 16.61 24.07
CA GLY A 67 -9.98 17.25 24.44
C GLY A 67 -8.85 16.24 24.72
N VAL A 68 -8.65 15.29 23.80
CA VAL A 68 -7.88 14.06 24.03
C VAL A 68 -6.38 14.29 24.26
N SER A 69 -5.86 15.47 23.92
CA SER A 69 -4.43 15.77 23.99
C SER A 69 -4.10 16.54 25.28
N ALA A 70 -3.01 16.16 25.96
CA ALA A 70 -2.57 16.77 27.21
C ALA A 70 -2.13 18.25 27.03
N SER A 71 -1.88 18.67 25.77
CA SER A 71 -1.52 20.02 25.39
C SER A 71 -2.28 20.52 24.15
N ILE A 72 -2.58 21.82 24.11
CA ILE A 72 -3.16 22.52 22.93
C ILE A 72 -2.25 22.36 21.69
N ILE A 73 -0.93 22.30 21.90
CA ILE A 73 0.05 22.13 20.82
C ILE A 73 -0.05 20.73 20.23
N GLU A 74 -0.13 19.72 21.09
CA GLU A 74 -0.27 18.32 20.71
C GLU A 74 -1.57 18.09 19.92
N GLY A 75 -2.71 18.60 20.42
CA GLY A 75 -3.99 18.44 19.71
C GLY A 75 -4.08 19.16 18.37
N LYS A 76 -3.39 20.30 18.21
CA LYS A 76 -3.24 20.95 16.90
C LYS A 76 -2.36 20.12 15.96
N GLY A 77 -1.26 19.57 16.47
CA GLY A 77 -0.35 18.71 15.71
C GLY A 77 -1.04 17.43 15.22
N GLU A 78 -1.79 16.75 16.09
CA GLU A 78 -2.55 15.56 15.75
C GLU A 78 -3.61 15.86 14.67
N ARG A 79 -4.35 16.96 14.81
CA ARG A 79 -5.34 17.37 13.81
C ARG A 79 -4.72 17.64 12.43
N MET A 80 -3.57 18.32 12.39
CA MET A 80 -2.84 18.55 11.14
C MET A 80 -2.37 17.22 10.54
N TYR A 81 -1.76 16.35 11.35
CA TYR A 81 -1.28 15.04 10.92
C TYR A 81 -2.39 14.19 10.29
N PHE A 82 -3.57 14.08 10.93
CA PHE A 82 -4.68 13.32 10.37
C PHE A 82 -5.28 13.94 9.13
N THR A 83 -5.40 15.26 9.09
CA THR A 83 -5.85 15.97 7.89
C THR A 83 -4.94 15.66 6.71
N PHE A 84 -3.62 15.73 6.90
CA PHE A 84 -2.66 15.38 5.84
C PHE A 84 -2.76 13.92 5.43
N ASN A 85 -2.82 12.98 6.37
CA ASN A 85 -2.99 11.56 6.05
C ASN A 85 -4.29 11.26 5.28
N TYR A 86 -5.37 11.94 5.65
CA TYR A 86 -6.65 11.86 4.94
C TYR A 86 -6.54 12.38 3.50
N ILE A 87 -5.95 13.55 3.30
CA ILE A 87 -5.72 14.12 1.97
C ILE A 87 -4.84 13.19 1.13
N THR A 88 -3.74 12.69 1.69
CA THR A 88 -2.82 11.78 1.00
C THR A 88 -3.48 10.46 0.64
N THR A 89 -4.24 9.85 1.56
CA THR A 89 -4.97 8.59 1.32
C THR A 89 -6.02 8.76 0.22
N THR A 90 -6.82 9.83 0.32
CA THR A 90 -7.82 10.21 -0.67
C THR A 90 -7.19 10.39 -2.05
N TYR A 91 -6.09 11.15 -2.11
CA TYR A 91 -5.32 11.33 -3.33
C TYR A 91 -4.80 10.00 -3.89
N GLY A 92 -4.30 9.11 -3.03
CA GLY A 92 -3.80 7.79 -3.43
C GLY A 92 -4.88 6.91 -4.07
N ILE A 93 -6.10 6.88 -3.50
CA ILE A 93 -7.24 6.13 -4.05
C ILE A 93 -7.66 6.70 -5.41
N VAL A 94 -7.84 8.01 -5.49
CA VAL A 94 -8.25 8.71 -6.72
C VAL A 94 -7.20 8.53 -7.81
N ASN A 95 -5.93 8.74 -7.49
CA ASN A 95 -4.82 8.55 -8.42
C ASN A 95 -4.75 7.10 -8.89
N GLY A 96 -4.85 6.13 -7.97
CA GLY A 96 -4.90 4.71 -8.29
C GLY A 96 -5.99 4.36 -9.30
N TYR A 97 -7.17 4.97 -9.16
CA TYR A 97 -8.27 4.82 -10.13
C TYR A 97 -7.93 5.44 -11.50
N PHE A 98 -7.39 6.65 -11.55
CA PHE A 98 -7.05 7.33 -12.81
C PHE A 98 -5.89 6.67 -13.56
N VAL A 99 -4.86 6.21 -12.84
CA VAL A 99 -3.66 5.62 -13.46
C VAL A 99 -3.75 4.10 -13.64
N ARG A 100 -4.88 3.46 -13.31
CA ARG A 100 -5.07 2.00 -13.41
C ARG A 100 -4.64 1.42 -14.76
N GLU A 101 -5.05 2.05 -15.86
CA GLU A 101 -4.74 1.59 -17.21
C GLU A 101 -3.26 1.79 -17.56
N LYS A 102 -2.64 2.83 -17.01
CA LYS A 102 -1.20 3.07 -17.17
C LYS A 102 -0.40 2.01 -16.42
N ILE A 103 -0.80 1.67 -15.19
CA ILE A 103 -0.18 0.61 -14.39
C ILE A 103 -0.27 -0.73 -15.14
N GLU A 104 -1.43 -1.08 -15.66
CA GLU A 104 -1.63 -2.31 -16.45
C GLU A 104 -0.76 -2.34 -17.71
N LYS A 105 -0.70 -1.23 -18.46
CA LYS A 105 0.16 -1.10 -19.64
C LYS A 105 1.64 -1.23 -19.29
N VAL A 106 2.07 -0.64 -18.18
CA VAL A 106 3.45 -0.73 -17.68
C VAL A 106 3.78 -2.17 -17.30
N LEU A 107 2.94 -2.83 -16.49
CA LEU A 107 3.13 -4.22 -16.10
C LEU A 107 3.21 -5.16 -17.31
N ASN A 108 2.34 -4.98 -18.31
CA ASN A 108 2.39 -5.75 -19.55
C ASN A 108 3.69 -5.49 -20.32
N LYS A 109 4.12 -4.22 -20.47
CA LYS A 109 5.41 -3.89 -21.09
C LYS A 109 6.57 -4.56 -20.35
N LEU A 110 6.60 -4.50 -19.01
CA LEU A 110 7.62 -5.18 -18.21
C LEU A 110 7.62 -6.69 -18.45
N HIS A 111 6.44 -7.32 -18.51
CA HIS A 111 6.34 -8.74 -18.83
C HIS A 111 6.87 -9.08 -20.21
N THR A 112 6.61 -8.24 -21.23
CA THR A 112 7.17 -8.44 -22.57
C THR A 112 8.69 -8.26 -22.61
N VAL A 113 9.23 -7.32 -21.82
CA VAL A 113 10.68 -7.13 -21.68
C VAL A 113 11.32 -8.37 -21.07
N ASP A 114 10.79 -8.88 -19.96
CA ASP A 114 11.29 -10.07 -19.28
C ASP A 114 11.26 -11.31 -20.20
N ARG A 115 10.21 -11.45 -21.01
CA ARG A 115 10.12 -12.52 -22.02
C ARG A 115 11.17 -12.38 -23.13
N LYS A 116 11.51 -11.16 -23.54
CA LYS A 116 12.54 -10.90 -24.57
C LYS A 116 13.95 -11.08 -24.02
N THR A 117 14.25 -10.56 -22.83
CA THR A 117 15.56 -10.72 -22.17
C THR A 117 15.81 -12.16 -21.74
N GLY A 118 14.77 -12.92 -21.40
CA GLY A 118 14.86 -14.36 -21.15
C GLY A 118 15.41 -15.15 -22.36
N ARG A 119 15.13 -14.70 -23.59
CA ARG A 119 15.75 -15.30 -24.81
C ARG A 119 17.25 -15.05 -24.88
N TRP A 120 17.77 -14.02 -24.23
CA TRP A 120 19.19 -13.67 -24.18
C TRP A 120 19.92 -14.31 -22.99
N LYS A 121 19.32 -15.34 -22.37
CA LYS A 121 19.81 -16.04 -21.16
C LYS A 121 20.08 -15.13 -19.95
N ARG A 122 19.57 -13.88 -19.95
CA ARG A 122 19.63 -12.99 -18.79
C ARG A 122 18.28 -13.00 -18.09
N ILE A 123 18.24 -13.70 -16.96
CA ILE A 123 17.03 -13.94 -16.18
C ILE A 123 16.96 -12.92 -15.04
N VAL A 124 15.79 -12.30 -14.87
CA VAL A 124 15.49 -11.49 -13.68
C VAL A 124 15.29 -12.43 -12.51
N ASP A 125 15.97 -12.19 -11.39
CA ASP A 125 15.69 -12.93 -10.15
C ASP A 125 14.40 -12.43 -9.49
N HIS A 126 13.27 -12.97 -9.97
CA HIS A 126 11.95 -12.68 -9.45
C HIS A 126 11.76 -13.11 -7.99
N ARG A 127 12.52 -14.11 -7.51
CA ARG A 127 12.42 -14.60 -6.12
C ARG A 127 13.03 -13.60 -5.16
N ARG A 128 14.17 -12.99 -5.52
CA ARG A 128 14.79 -11.95 -4.71
C ARG A 128 13.88 -10.72 -4.57
N LEU A 129 13.29 -10.27 -5.69
CA LEU A 129 12.36 -9.14 -5.68
C LEU A 129 11.11 -9.45 -4.83
N GLN A 130 10.55 -10.66 -4.99
CA GLN A 130 9.40 -11.09 -4.20
C GLN A 130 9.70 -11.13 -2.70
N ARG A 131 10.89 -11.62 -2.30
CA ARG A 131 11.32 -11.61 -0.88
C ARG A 131 11.47 -10.20 -0.33
N GLN A 132 12.02 -9.27 -1.10
CA GLN A 132 12.15 -7.87 -0.68
C GLN A 132 10.79 -7.20 -0.49
N ILE A 133 9.85 -7.44 -1.41
CA ILE A 133 8.47 -6.95 -1.28
C ILE A 133 7.79 -7.57 -0.06
N TRP A 134 7.93 -8.88 0.15
CA TRP A 134 7.42 -9.58 1.33
C TRP A 134 7.97 -9.03 2.63
N ALA A 135 9.29 -8.77 2.70
CA ALA A 135 9.91 -8.22 3.88
C ALA A 135 9.38 -6.81 4.20
N GLY A 136 9.25 -5.95 3.19
CA GLY A 136 8.69 -4.60 3.35
C GLY A 136 7.23 -4.63 3.80
N VAL A 137 6.43 -5.50 3.17
CA VAL A 137 5.04 -5.75 3.56
C VAL A 137 4.93 -6.26 5.00
N TYR A 138 5.71 -7.26 5.37
CA TYR A 138 5.68 -7.84 6.72
C TYR A 138 6.06 -6.81 7.78
N LEU A 139 7.09 -6.01 7.52
CA LEU A 139 7.55 -4.98 8.43
C LEU A 139 6.45 -3.94 8.66
N ILE A 140 5.75 -3.51 7.60
CA ILE A 140 4.75 -2.45 7.68
C ILE A 140 3.37 -2.94 8.11
N ALA A 141 2.93 -4.10 7.68
CA ALA A 141 1.59 -4.62 7.99
C ALA A 141 1.52 -5.36 9.33
N ILE A 142 2.67 -5.85 9.85
CA ILE A 142 2.71 -6.64 11.08
C ILE A 142 3.60 -5.96 12.11
N VAL A 143 4.90 -5.78 11.83
CA VAL A 143 5.86 -5.34 12.87
C VAL A 143 5.55 -3.94 13.40
N VAL A 144 5.33 -2.96 12.50
CA VAL A 144 5.04 -1.57 12.89
C VAL A 144 3.72 -1.47 13.67
N PRO A 145 2.61 -2.07 13.20
CA PRO A 145 1.38 -2.26 13.96
C PRO A 145 1.61 -2.83 15.35
N THR A 146 2.23 -4.02 15.43
CA THR A 146 2.43 -4.69 16.71
C THR A 146 3.26 -3.86 17.68
N TYR A 147 4.28 -3.15 17.20
CA TYR A 147 5.11 -2.28 18.03
C TYR A 147 4.34 -1.03 18.52
N ILE A 148 3.69 -0.31 17.61
CA ILE A 148 2.94 0.91 17.95
C ILE A 148 1.75 0.55 18.88
N TYR A 149 0.97 -0.48 18.56
CA TYR A 149 -0.18 -0.83 19.40
C TYR A 149 0.23 -1.55 20.68
N GLY A 150 1.28 -2.37 20.64
CA GLY A 150 1.86 -2.99 21.81
C GLY A 150 2.29 -1.94 22.84
N THR A 151 2.99 -0.89 22.40
CA THR A 151 3.39 0.21 23.29
C THR A 151 2.19 0.99 23.84
N VAL A 152 1.19 1.33 23.02
CA VAL A 152 -0.04 2.01 23.47
C VAL A 152 -0.80 1.19 24.52
N ILE A 153 -1.01 -0.11 24.26
CA ILE A 153 -1.68 -1.02 25.20
C ILE A 153 -0.89 -1.13 26.50
N THR A 154 0.43 -1.29 26.43
CA THR A 154 1.28 -1.45 27.62
C THR A 154 1.27 -0.18 28.49
N CYS A 155 1.37 1.00 27.88
CA CYS A 155 1.26 2.28 28.58
C CYS A 155 -0.11 2.45 29.26
N GLN A 156 -1.19 2.00 28.62
CA GLN A 156 -2.54 2.12 29.16
C GLN A 156 -2.82 1.14 30.30
N ILE A 157 -2.31 -0.09 30.23
CA ILE A 157 -2.37 -1.06 31.34
C ILE A 157 -1.66 -0.49 32.57
N HIS A 158 -0.52 0.16 32.38
CA HIS A 158 0.24 0.74 33.49
C HIS A 158 -0.49 1.91 34.16
N HIS A 159 -1.29 2.67 33.41
CA HIS A 159 -1.95 3.89 33.91
C HIS A 159 -3.36 3.68 34.46
N ASN A 160 -3.85 2.43 34.55
CA ASN A 160 -5.18 2.02 35.06
C ASN A 160 -6.39 2.77 34.43
N SER A 161 -6.16 3.48 33.33
CA SER A 161 -7.17 4.27 32.61
C SER A 161 -7.74 3.43 31.47
N CYS A 162 -8.45 2.36 31.85
CA CYS A 162 -9.03 1.41 30.90
C CYS A 162 -10.34 1.93 30.26
N SER A 163 -10.34 3.19 29.81
CA SER A 163 -11.36 3.69 28.89
C SER A 163 -10.80 3.52 27.48
N ILE A 164 -10.88 2.29 26.99
CA ILE A 164 -10.35 1.96 25.68
C ILE A 164 -11.23 2.65 24.62
N GLN A 165 -10.76 3.77 24.07
CA GLN A 165 -11.24 4.26 22.77
C GLN A 165 -10.59 3.41 21.67
N LEU A 166 -10.93 2.12 21.63
CA LEU A 166 -10.49 1.13 20.64
C LEU A 166 -10.72 1.64 19.22
N SER A 167 -11.78 2.45 19.05
CA SER A 167 -12.08 3.18 17.83
C SER A 167 -10.96 4.11 17.39
N SER A 168 -10.40 4.91 18.29
CA SER A 168 -9.35 5.87 17.97
C SER A 168 -8.08 5.12 17.61
N VAL A 169 -7.65 4.12 18.40
CA VAL A 169 -6.50 3.26 18.07
C VAL A 169 -6.64 2.62 16.69
N PHE A 170 -7.84 2.12 16.36
CA PHE A 170 -8.13 1.56 15.05
C PHE A 170 -8.06 2.60 13.92
N ILE A 171 -8.52 3.83 14.15
CA ILE A 171 -8.43 4.93 13.17
C ILE A 171 -6.98 5.35 12.94
N TYR A 172 -6.19 5.53 14.00
CA TYR A 172 -4.74 5.75 13.91
C TYR A 172 -4.10 4.63 13.11
N ALA A 173 -4.49 3.39 13.39
CA ALA A 173 -3.96 2.22 12.72
C ALA A 173 -4.24 2.22 11.23
N LEU A 174 -5.48 2.51 10.86
CA LEU A 174 -5.91 2.54 9.47
C LEU A 174 -5.09 3.58 8.69
N PHE A 175 -4.92 4.80 9.21
CA PHE A 175 -4.20 5.87 8.51
C PHE A 175 -2.69 5.64 8.44
N VAL A 176 -2.05 5.20 9.54
CA VAL A 176 -0.60 4.93 9.56
C VAL A 176 -0.24 3.78 8.61
N ASN A 177 -0.99 2.68 8.65
CA ASN A 177 -0.78 1.56 7.75
C ASN A 177 -1.03 1.96 6.29
N SER A 178 -2.09 2.71 6.03
CA SER A 178 -2.43 3.24 4.70
C SER A 178 -1.27 4.05 4.10
N TYR A 179 -0.70 5.00 4.86
CA TYR A 179 0.44 5.80 4.43
C TYR A 179 1.70 4.96 4.17
N ALA A 180 2.02 4.04 5.09
CA ALA A 180 3.19 3.18 4.96
C ALA A 180 3.06 2.24 3.74
N LEU A 181 1.87 1.73 3.46
CA LEU A 181 1.60 0.92 2.27
C LEU A 181 1.74 1.72 0.97
N MET A 182 1.32 2.99 0.94
CA MET A 182 1.58 3.86 -0.22
C MET A 182 3.09 4.05 -0.46
N MET A 183 3.89 4.20 0.60
CA MET A 183 5.35 4.31 0.47
C MET A 183 5.97 3.01 -0.08
N VAL A 184 5.53 1.84 0.43
CA VAL A 184 5.96 0.54 -0.08
C VAL A 184 5.58 0.36 -1.54
N GLN A 185 4.36 0.76 -1.92
CA GLN A 185 3.90 0.72 -3.29
C GLN A 185 4.87 1.48 -4.21
N CYS A 186 5.18 2.73 -3.87
CA CYS A 186 6.10 3.56 -4.65
C CYS A 186 7.48 2.91 -4.77
N ILE A 187 8.06 2.45 -3.65
CA ILE A 187 9.39 1.83 -3.63
C ILE A 187 9.40 0.55 -4.47
N ALA A 188 8.40 -0.31 -4.32
CA ALA A 188 8.30 -1.57 -5.04
C ALA A 188 8.17 -1.35 -6.55
N PHE A 189 7.34 -0.40 -7.00
CA PHE A 189 7.21 -0.08 -8.43
C PHE A 189 8.50 0.50 -9.00
N VAL A 190 9.15 1.43 -8.28
CA VAL A 190 10.42 2.03 -8.73
C VAL A 190 11.53 0.98 -8.81
N GLU A 191 11.69 0.13 -7.81
CA GLU A 191 12.70 -0.93 -7.83
C GLU A 191 12.43 -2.00 -8.90
N THR A 192 11.15 -2.32 -9.13
CA THR A 192 10.69 -3.22 -10.21
C THR A 192 11.10 -2.67 -11.58
N ILE A 193 10.94 -1.36 -11.81
CA ILE A 193 11.35 -0.69 -13.04
C ILE A 193 12.88 -0.60 -13.14
N ARG A 194 13.54 -0.11 -12.08
CA ARG A 194 14.99 0.07 -11.99
C ARG A 194 15.76 -1.22 -12.27
N THR A 195 15.33 -2.33 -11.69
CA THR A 195 15.98 -3.64 -11.88
C THR A 195 15.98 -4.06 -13.35
N ARG A 196 14.88 -3.81 -14.07
CA ARG A 196 14.76 -4.14 -15.49
C ARG A 196 15.53 -3.17 -16.39
N TYR A 197 15.58 -1.89 -16.05
CA TYR A 197 16.44 -0.93 -16.74
C TYR A 197 17.92 -1.29 -16.58
N LYS A 198 18.37 -1.67 -15.38
CA LYS A 198 19.74 -2.16 -15.15
C LYS A 198 20.05 -3.39 -16.00
N LEU A 199 19.11 -4.33 -16.10
CA LEU A 199 19.26 -5.51 -16.97
C LEU A 199 19.34 -5.13 -18.45
N LEU A 200 18.45 -4.28 -18.94
CA LEU A 200 18.51 -3.77 -20.32
C LEU A 200 19.84 -3.09 -20.62
N ASN A 201 20.29 -2.19 -19.76
CA ASN A 201 21.56 -1.49 -19.94
C ASN A 201 22.74 -2.47 -19.95
N SER A 202 22.71 -3.47 -19.08
CA SER A 202 23.74 -4.51 -19.09
C SER A 202 23.79 -5.28 -20.40
N CYS A 203 22.65 -5.49 -21.09
CA CYS A 203 22.61 -6.22 -22.35
C CYS A 203 23.31 -5.47 -23.48
N PHE A 204 23.24 -4.14 -23.47
CA PHE A 204 23.85 -3.29 -24.50
C PHE A 204 25.28 -2.87 -24.17
N ARG A 205 25.75 -3.06 -22.94
CA ARG A 205 27.11 -2.66 -22.51
C ARG A 205 28.23 -3.54 -23.11
N TYR A 206 27.90 -4.62 -23.81
CA TYR A 206 28.84 -5.55 -24.45
C TYR A 206 28.63 -5.67 -25.97
N VAL A 207 27.90 -4.73 -26.58
CA VAL A 207 27.86 -4.49 -28.03
C VAL A 207 28.67 -3.24 -28.30
#